data_AF-A0A7S3SQM3-F1
#
_entry.id   AF-A0A7S3SQM3-F1
#
_cell.length_a   1.000
_cell.length_b   1.000
_cell.length_c   1.000
_cell.angle_alpha   90.00
_cell.angle_beta   90.00
_cell.angle_gamma   90.00
#
_symmetry.space_group_name_H-M   'P 1'
#
loop_
_entity.id
_entity.type
_entity.pdbx_description
1 polymer ?
#
loop_
_entity_poly.entity_id
_entity_poly.type
_entity_poly.pdbx_seq_one_letter_code
_entity_poly.pdbx_strand_id
1 'polypeptide(L)'
;KKLAMLAAIAAAGGSAVAGALSSADAAVYRGIETDASAAAFTSYPDATMLDHEGRDVSDPALNMSAFAERCQTSLKRAIWEEERGLPPHLYVDPLDGVAVGERAQPDDPRIVYFIGVSRASGAVIASRLLLALHHSSHLYLVHVDIKADPAVYAQLADLTKDHPNIRLLSTRRLVQWGAFTMVLPMLDAIASVVSRNLDFDFFINLSDADMSLRTNEEVVGFLRRYKGRQFVQVHAGNGEWLQRARNFTGAHVLVECGGYGYVSLNDTHAIDVGGGAPPIGTGSSCCFGRGGPVVYANTSRLHLREARAAMTAEAASRAAMEAREAATEAEGEPASEAVRRAREAALESLRYLHTGSQWVVVDRAFCHYLAKDERAMRWRKVFAARFLADESFVQTVLMHSPFAYLGLRGALPR
;
A
#
# COMPACT_ATOMS: atom_id res chain seq x y z
N LYS A 1 -28.26 -21.06 3.79
CA LYS A 1 -27.77 -20.30 4.96
C LYS A 1 -26.31 -19.86 4.81
N LYS A 2 -25.34 -20.76 4.53
CA LYS A 2 -23.92 -20.41 4.23
C LYS A 2 -23.76 -19.44 3.03
N LEU A 3 -24.49 -19.67 1.93
CA LEU A 3 -24.53 -18.75 0.77
C LEU A 3 -25.15 -17.38 1.09
N ALA A 4 -26.17 -17.32 1.97
CA ALA A 4 -26.81 -16.07 2.36
C ALA A 4 -25.91 -15.22 3.29
N MET A 5 -25.10 -15.87 4.12
CA MET A 5 -24.07 -15.22 4.93
C MET A 5 -22.93 -14.65 4.06
N LEU A 6 -22.50 -15.37 3.01
CA LEU A 6 -21.55 -14.87 2.00
C LEU A 6 -22.13 -13.69 1.20
N ALA A 7 -23.44 -13.69 0.93
CA ALA A 7 -24.13 -12.57 0.27
C ALA A 7 -24.30 -11.34 1.18
N ALA A 8 -24.45 -11.53 2.50
CA ALA A 8 -24.47 -10.41 3.46
C ALA A 8 -23.08 -9.77 3.62
N ILE A 9 -22.01 -10.57 3.59
CA ILE A 9 -20.61 -10.09 3.48
C ILE A 9 -20.40 -9.35 2.14
N ALA A 10 -21.09 -9.77 1.07
CA ALA A 10 -21.02 -9.11 -0.23
C ALA A 10 -21.61 -7.68 -0.25
N ALA A 11 -22.50 -7.33 0.68
CA ALA A 11 -23.12 -6.01 0.74
C ALA A 11 -22.34 -4.98 1.58
N ALA A 12 -21.44 -5.43 2.48
CA ALA A 12 -20.85 -4.56 3.50
C ALA A 12 -19.56 -3.81 3.07
N GLY A 13 -18.89 -4.24 1.99
CA GLY A 13 -17.58 -3.69 1.57
C GLY A 13 -17.53 -3.03 0.18
N GLY A 14 -18.66 -2.91 -0.50
CA GLY A 14 -18.68 -2.51 -1.91
C GLY A 14 -18.55 -1.00 -2.11
N SER A 15 -17.41 -0.56 -2.65
CA SER A 15 -17.35 0.63 -3.50
C SER A 15 -18.49 0.58 -4.54
N ALA A 16 -19.05 1.73 -4.94
CA ALA A 16 -20.06 1.83 -6.00
C ALA A 16 -19.69 1.05 -7.29
N VAL A 17 -18.40 0.81 -7.51
CA VAL A 17 -17.84 0.03 -8.62
C VAL A 17 -18.18 -1.47 -8.56
N ALA A 18 -18.27 -2.07 -7.37
CA ALA A 18 -18.58 -3.50 -7.22
C ALA A 18 -20.06 -3.84 -7.48
N GLY A 19 -20.96 -2.85 -7.32
CA GLY A 19 -22.39 -3.01 -7.59
C GLY A 19 -22.75 -3.13 -9.08
N ALA A 20 -21.80 -2.80 -9.98
CA ALA A 20 -21.97 -2.89 -11.43
C ALA A 20 -21.41 -4.17 -12.05
N LEU A 21 -20.72 -5.02 -11.28
CA LEU A 21 -20.15 -6.27 -11.77
C LEU A 21 -21.18 -7.40 -11.80
N SER A 22 -21.05 -8.30 -12.77
CA SER A 22 -21.76 -9.59 -12.73
C SER A 22 -21.35 -10.38 -11.48
N SER A 23 -22.17 -11.33 -11.05
CA SER A 23 -21.84 -12.20 -9.90
C SER A 23 -20.53 -12.97 -10.11
N ALA A 24 -20.26 -13.39 -11.35
CA ALA A 24 -19.03 -14.05 -11.76
C ALA A 24 -17.81 -13.11 -11.65
N ASP A 25 -17.88 -11.91 -12.24
CA ASP A 25 -16.78 -10.94 -12.16
C ASP A 25 -16.53 -10.48 -10.72
N ALA A 26 -17.58 -10.36 -9.91
CA ALA A 26 -17.44 -10.05 -8.49
C ALA A 26 -16.77 -11.17 -7.68
N ALA A 27 -16.88 -12.43 -8.11
CA ALA A 27 -16.17 -13.55 -7.49
C ALA A 27 -14.68 -13.55 -7.88
N VAL A 28 -14.38 -13.32 -9.17
CA VAL A 28 -13.01 -13.17 -9.72
C VAL A 28 -12.27 -12.06 -9.00
N TYR A 29 -12.89 -10.88 -8.91
CA TYR A 29 -12.29 -9.70 -8.30
C TYR A 29 -11.95 -9.91 -6.82
N ARG A 30 -12.82 -10.64 -6.11
CA ARG A 30 -12.64 -11.03 -4.70
C ARG A 30 -11.67 -12.21 -4.50
N GLY A 31 -11.07 -12.73 -5.57
CA GLY A 31 -10.19 -13.90 -5.49
C GLY A 31 -10.91 -15.15 -4.95
N ILE A 32 -12.22 -15.24 -5.11
CA ILE A 32 -12.99 -16.44 -4.75
C ILE A 32 -12.76 -17.46 -5.86
N GLU A 33 -12.23 -18.63 -5.53
CA GLU A 33 -12.06 -19.70 -6.49
C GLU A 33 -13.44 -20.18 -7.00
N THR A 34 -13.65 -20.02 -8.31
CA THR A 34 -14.85 -20.46 -9.04
C THR A 34 -14.42 -20.84 -10.46
N ASP A 35 -15.27 -21.56 -11.20
CA ASP A 35 -15.02 -21.84 -12.63
C ASP A 35 -14.82 -20.55 -13.44
N ALA A 36 -15.54 -19.48 -13.07
CA ALA A 36 -15.36 -18.16 -13.66
C ALA A 36 -13.98 -17.55 -13.33
N SER A 37 -13.48 -17.74 -12.11
CA SER A 37 -12.14 -17.31 -11.70
C SER A 37 -11.03 -18.07 -12.42
N ALA A 38 -11.23 -19.37 -12.67
CA ALA A 38 -10.32 -20.18 -13.47
C ALA A 38 -10.31 -19.75 -14.96
N ALA A 39 -11.46 -19.36 -15.50
CA ALA A 39 -11.60 -18.95 -16.90
C ALA A 39 -11.32 -17.45 -17.15
N ALA A 40 -11.37 -16.59 -16.12
CA ALA A 40 -11.34 -15.14 -16.31
C ALA A 40 -10.09 -14.65 -17.04
N PHE A 41 -8.96 -15.31 -16.81
CA PHE A 41 -7.67 -14.91 -17.37
C PHE A 41 -7.28 -15.68 -18.63
N THR A 42 -7.95 -16.79 -18.96
CA THR A 42 -7.57 -17.64 -20.12
C THR A 42 -7.79 -16.95 -21.46
N SER A 43 -8.71 -15.97 -21.51
CA SER A 43 -8.97 -15.15 -22.71
C SER A 43 -7.86 -14.13 -23.02
N TYR A 44 -6.91 -13.92 -22.09
CA TYR A 44 -5.77 -13.02 -22.30
C TYR A 44 -4.56 -13.84 -22.75
N PRO A 45 -3.93 -13.49 -23.89
CA PRO A 45 -2.75 -14.17 -24.37
C PRO A 45 -1.58 -13.98 -23.40
N ASP A 46 -0.70 -14.97 -23.35
CA ASP A 46 0.57 -14.83 -22.64
C ASP A 46 1.44 -13.76 -23.32
N ALA A 47 2.17 -13.01 -22.51
CA ALA A 47 3.19 -12.09 -23.00
C ALA A 47 4.54 -12.80 -23.07
N THR A 48 5.38 -12.50 -24.05
CA THR A 48 6.79 -12.89 -23.98
C THR A 48 7.43 -12.19 -22.79
N MET A 49 8.07 -12.95 -21.91
CA MET A 49 8.74 -12.46 -20.72
C MET A 49 10.22 -12.79 -20.83
N LEU A 50 11.05 -11.75 -20.77
CA LEU A 50 12.49 -11.88 -20.88
C LEU A 50 13.15 -11.66 -19.53
N ASP A 51 14.25 -12.36 -19.26
CA ASP A 51 15.14 -11.98 -18.17
C ASP A 51 16.03 -10.78 -18.57
N HIS A 52 16.91 -10.37 -17.65
CA HIS A 52 17.84 -9.26 -17.87
C HIS A 52 18.89 -9.51 -18.98
N GLU A 53 19.09 -10.76 -19.40
CA GLU A 53 19.97 -11.15 -20.51
C GLU A 53 19.20 -11.24 -21.84
N GLY A 54 17.89 -10.96 -21.85
CA GLY A 54 17.04 -11.04 -23.03
C GLY A 54 16.60 -12.47 -23.38
N ARG A 55 16.76 -13.43 -22.47
CA ARG A 55 16.34 -14.82 -22.67
C ARG A 55 14.88 -14.99 -22.26
N ASP A 56 14.14 -15.79 -23.01
CA ASP A 56 12.73 -16.08 -22.70
C ASP A 56 12.63 -16.99 -21.48
N VAL A 57 11.96 -16.53 -20.41
CA VAL A 57 11.84 -17.29 -19.15
C VAL A 57 10.94 -18.51 -19.24
N SER A 58 10.25 -18.71 -20.36
CA SER A 58 9.56 -19.97 -20.67
C SER A 58 10.51 -21.08 -21.12
N ASP A 59 11.77 -20.78 -21.45
CA ASP A 59 12.78 -21.78 -21.78
C ASP A 59 13.00 -22.72 -20.57
N PRO A 60 12.73 -24.04 -20.72
CA PRO A 60 12.94 -25.02 -19.66
C PRO A 60 14.38 -25.05 -19.14
N ALA A 61 15.37 -24.66 -19.95
CA ALA A 61 16.77 -24.60 -19.55
C ALA A 61 17.06 -23.59 -18.43
N LEU A 62 16.21 -22.56 -18.27
CA LEU A 62 16.37 -21.53 -17.24
C LEU A 62 15.77 -21.92 -15.88
N ASN A 63 14.96 -22.99 -15.83
CA ASN A 63 14.27 -23.42 -14.61
C ASN A 63 13.42 -22.30 -13.94
N MET A 64 12.77 -21.46 -14.76
CA MET A 64 11.96 -20.31 -14.32
C MET A 64 10.46 -20.48 -14.59
N SER A 65 10.01 -21.63 -15.09
CA SER A 65 8.62 -21.85 -15.55
C SER A 65 7.56 -21.50 -14.49
N ALA A 66 7.76 -21.93 -13.23
CA ALA A 66 6.83 -21.62 -12.14
C ALA A 66 6.76 -20.12 -11.81
N PHE A 67 7.86 -19.39 -11.96
CA PHE A 67 7.89 -17.94 -11.79
C PHE A 67 7.21 -17.24 -12.98
N ALA A 68 7.52 -17.68 -14.20
CA ALA A 68 6.90 -17.19 -15.42
C ALA A 68 5.37 -17.33 -15.38
N GLU A 69 4.85 -18.50 -14.98
CA GLU A 69 3.41 -18.76 -14.86
C GLU A 69 2.72 -17.83 -13.84
N ARG A 70 3.37 -17.58 -12.69
CA ARG A 70 2.88 -16.61 -11.70
C ARG A 70 2.84 -15.20 -12.28
N CYS A 71 3.90 -14.78 -12.96
CA CYS A 71 3.95 -13.48 -13.62
C CYS A 71 2.88 -13.34 -14.70
N GLN A 72 2.62 -14.37 -15.52
CA GLN A 72 1.54 -14.36 -16.51
C GLN A 72 0.19 -14.16 -15.84
N THR A 73 -0.09 -14.93 -14.78
CA THR A 73 -1.34 -14.84 -14.03
C THR A 73 -1.55 -13.44 -13.46
N SER A 74 -0.51 -12.86 -12.84
CA SER A 74 -0.56 -11.50 -12.31
C SER A 74 -0.77 -10.43 -13.38
N LEU A 75 -0.06 -10.54 -14.52
CA LEU A 75 -0.19 -9.58 -15.62
C LEU A 75 -1.60 -9.63 -16.22
N LYS A 76 -2.14 -10.82 -16.46
CA LYS A 76 -3.50 -11.00 -16.98
C LYS A 76 -4.55 -10.47 -16.00
N ARG A 77 -4.34 -10.68 -14.69
CA ARG A 77 -5.18 -10.09 -13.66
C ARG A 77 -5.14 -8.56 -13.69
N ALA A 78 -3.95 -7.97 -13.77
CA ALA A 78 -3.80 -6.51 -13.83
C ALA A 78 -4.51 -5.90 -15.06
N ILE A 79 -4.41 -6.56 -16.22
CA ILE A 79 -5.13 -6.13 -17.44
C ILE A 79 -6.64 -6.26 -17.23
N TRP A 80 -7.12 -7.40 -16.71
CA TRP A 80 -8.54 -7.64 -16.46
C TRP A 80 -9.14 -6.61 -15.49
N GLU A 81 -8.41 -6.25 -14.44
CA GLU A 81 -8.80 -5.22 -13.46
C GLU A 81 -8.83 -3.83 -14.09
N GLU A 82 -7.82 -3.46 -14.90
CA GLU A 82 -7.79 -2.17 -15.59
C GLU A 82 -8.94 -2.00 -16.59
N GLU A 83 -9.20 -3.00 -17.44
CA GLU A 83 -10.26 -2.94 -18.46
C GLU A 83 -11.65 -2.73 -17.84
N ARG A 84 -11.84 -3.13 -16.59
CA ARG A 84 -13.06 -2.94 -15.80
C ARG A 84 -13.02 -1.72 -14.87
N GLY A 85 -11.91 -0.97 -14.89
CA GLY A 85 -11.72 0.19 -14.02
C GLY A 85 -11.74 -0.17 -12.54
N LEU A 86 -11.27 -1.36 -12.16
CA LEU A 86 -11.27 -1.86 -10.79
C LEU A 86 -9.98 -1.44 -10.06
N PRO A 87 -10.08 -0.83 -8.86
CA PRO A 87 -8.91 -0.71 -7.98
C PRO A 87 -8.51 -2.08 -7.44
N PRO A 88 -7.37 -2.21 -6.76
CA PRO A 88 -7.12 -3.37 -5.91
C PRO A 88 -8.23 -3.56 -4.87
N HIS A 89 -8.80 -4.76 -4.80
CA HIS A 89 -9.87 -5.11 -3.86
C HIS A 89 -9.36 -5.06 -2.41
N LEU A 90 -10.17 -4.54 -1.47
CA LEU A 90 -9.89 -4.63 -0.02
C LEU A 90 -10.76 -5.70 0.62
N TYR A 91 -10.12 -6.54 1.41
CA TYR A 91 -10.80 -7.57 2.19
C TYR A 91 -11.19 -7.02 3.56
N VAL A 92 -12.45 -7.27 3.94
CA VAL A 92 -13.00 -6.89 5.24
C VAL A 92 -13.05 -8.14 6.11
N ASP A 93 -12.25 -8.16 7.17
CA ASP A 93 -12.39 -9.16 8.24
C ASP A 93 -13.68 -8.85 9.02
N PRO A 94 -14.50 -9.86 9.34
CA PRO A 94 -15.72 -9.64 10.10
C PRO A 94 -15.43 -9.09 11.50
N LEU A 95 -14.25 -9.33 12.08
CA LEU A 95 -13.88 -8.98 13.46
C LEU A 95 -14.86 -9.56 14.50
N ASP A 96 -15.40 -10.75 14.22
CA ASP A 96 -16.31 -11.42 15.14
C ASP A 96 -15.60 -11.85 16.42
N GLY A 97 -16.24 -11.60 17.57
CA GLY A 97 -15.69 -11.89 18.89
C GLY A 97 -14.67 -10.87 19.40
N VAL A 98 -14.32 -9.84 18.62
CA VAL A 98 -13.44 -8.76 19.09
C VAL A 98 -14.14 -7.97 20.19
N ALA A 99 -13.51 -7.88 21.36
CA ALA A 99 -13.98 -7.09 22.49
C ALA A 99 -12.89 -6.12 22.93
N VAL A 100 -13.21 -4.81 22.93
CA VAL A 100 -12.32 -3.75 23.39
C VAL A 100 -12.83 -3.24 24.74
N GLY A 101 -11.93 -3.15 25.72
CA GLY A 101 -12.22 -2.69 27.07
C GLY A 101 -12.55 -1.20 27.17
N GLU A 102 -12.96 -0.80 28.36
CA GLU A 102 -13.25 0.60 28.68
C GLU A 102 -12.00 1.49 28.61
N ARG A 103 -12.21 2.76 28.30
CA ARG A 103 -11.15 3.77 28.38
C ARG A 103 -10.81 4.04 29.86
N ALA A 104 -9.54 4.30 30.17
CA ALA A 104 -9.14 4.65 31.53
C ALA A 104 -9.64 6.06 31.91
N GLN A 105 -9.60 7.01 30.98
CA GLN A 105 -10.25 8.32 31.05
C GLN A 105 -11.23 8.50 29.88
N PRO A 106 -12.32 9.26 30.03
CA PRO A 106 -13.29 9.48 28.95
C PRO A 106 -12.66 9.96 27.63
N ASP A 107 -11.66 10.83 27.71
CA ASP A 107 -10.99 11.43 26.55
C ASP A 107 -9.79 10.62 26.03
N ASP A 108 -9.47 9.47 26.64
CA ASP A 108 -8.33 8.68 26.20
C ASP A 108 -8.53 8.18 24.76
N PRO A 109 -7.49 8.29 23.91
CA PRO A 109 -7.53 7.69 22.59
C PRO A 109 -7.61 6.16 22.71
N ARG A 110 -8.54 5.55 21.97
CA ARG A 110 -8.49 4.13 21.60
C ARG A 110 -7.66 3.97 20.35
N ILE A 111 -6.70 3.05 20.38
CA ILE A 111 -5.75 2.85 19.29
C ILE A 111 -6.02 1.49 18.64
N VAL A 112 -6.06 1.48 17.31
CA VAL A 112 -5.98 0.27 16.50
C VAL A 112 -4.53 0.12 16.04
N TYR A 113 -3.86 -0.92 16.50
CA TYR A 113 -2.53 -1.30 16.01
C TYR A 113 -2.69 -2.34 14.90
N PHE A 114 -2.13 -2.08 13.74
CA PHE A 114 -1.92 -3.07 12.70
C PHE A 114 -0.48 -3.56 12.76
N ILE A 115 -0.26 -4.87 12.84
CA ILE A 115 1.07 -5.48 12.92
C ILE A 115 1.23 -6.47 11.76
N GLY A 116 2.13 -6.17 10.82
CA GLY A 116 2.52 -7.07 9.74
C GLY A 116 3.63 -8.03 10.17
N VAL A 117 3.44 -9.33 9.94
CA VAL A 117 4.38 -10.39 10.35
C VAL A 117 4.74 -11.24 9.14
N SER A 118 6.03 -11.46 8.90
CA SER A 118 6.47 -12.26 7.75
C SER A 118 7.68 -13.16 8.04
N ARG A 119 8.45 -12.90 9.10
CA ARG A 119 9.72 -13.61 9.36
C ARG A 119 9.48 -14.93 10.10
N ALA A 120 10.43 -15.85 10.00
CA ALA A 120 10.39 -17.13 10.72
C ALA A 120 10.31 -16.94 12.25
N SER A 121 11.01 -15.93 12.79
CA SER A 121 10.93 -15.54 14.21
C SER A 121 9.74 -14.62 14.54
N GLY A 122 8.89 -14.34 13.55
CA GLY A 122 7.84 -13.33 13.61
C GLY A 122 6.83 -13.60 14.73
N ALA A 123 6.51 -14.86 15.01
CA ALA A 123 5.56 -15.20 16.09
C ALA A 123 6.07 -14.73 17.46
N VAL A 124 7.34 -15.00 17.76
CA VAL A 124 7.95 -14.62 19.05
C VAL A 124 8.11 -13.10 19.14
N ILE A 125 8.60 -12.46 18.08
CA ILE A 125 8.84 -11.01 18.09
C ILE A 125 7.53 -10.23 18.16
N ALA A 126 6.54 -10.58 17.33
CA ALA A 126 5.24 -9.94 17.37
C ALA A 126 4.53 -10.16 18.71
N SER A 127 4.66 -11.33 19.33
CA SER A 127 4.08 -11.57 20.68
C SER A 127 4.72 -10.70 21.75
N ARG A 128 6.03 -10.43 21.67
CA ARG A 128 6.72 -9.49 22.57
C ARG A 128 6.27 -8.05 22.34
N LEU A 129 6.10 -7.65 21.09
CA LEU A 129 5.57 -6.33 20.74
C LEU A 129 4.13 -6.16 21.25
N LEU A 130 3.28 -7.16 21.02
CA LEU A 130 1.91 -7.20 21.54
C LEU A 130 1.90 -7.06 23.06
N LEU A 131 2.74 -7.81 23.78
CA LEU A 131 2.86 -7.70 25.23
C LEU A 131 3.29 -6.28 25.67
N ALA A 132 4.25 -5.68 24.99
CA ALA A 132 4.74 -4.33 25.31
C ALA A 132 3.70 -3.23 25.05
N LEU A 133 2.83 -3.43 24.05
CA LEU A 133 1.79 -2.47 23.67
C LEU A 133 0.45 -2.74 24.37
N HIS A 134 0.25 -3.93 24.98
CA HIS A 134 -1.07 -4.43 25.37
C HIS A 134 -1.75 -3.50 26.38
N HIS A 135 -2.96 -3.08 26.03
CA HIS A 135 -3.92 -2.47 26.93
C HIS A 135 -5.32 -2.88 26.47
N SER A 136 -6.22 -3.15 27.41
CA SER A 136 -7.56 -3.68 27.10
C SER A 136 -8.39 -2.72 26.25
N SER A 137 -8.17 -1.41 26.35
CA SER A 137 -8.90 -0.38 25.59
C SER A 137 -8.48 -0.26 24.12
N HIS A 138 -7.45 -0.98 23.67
CA HIS A 138 -6.93 -0.92 22.30
C HIS A 138 -7.25 -2.19 21.54
N LEU A 139 -7.17 -2.14 20.22
CA LEU A 139 -7.37 -3.28 19.31
C LEU A 139 -6.07 -3.57 18.56
N TYR A 140 -5.71 -4.85 18.45
CA TYR A 140 -4.53 -5.30 17.73
C TYR A 140 -4.96 -6.19 16.57
N LEU A 141 -4.72 -5.74 15.35
CA LEU A 141 -4.97 -6.48 14.12
C LEU A 141 -3.64 -7.01 13.59
N VAL A 142 -3.48 -8.32 13.59
CA VAL A 142 -2.23 -8.98 13.19
C VAL A 142 -2.42 -9.63 11.83
N HIS A 143 -1.63 -9.21 10.85
CA HIS A 143 -1.54 -9.86 9.56
C HIS A 143 -0.28 -10.73 9.52
N VAL A 144 -0.44 -11.99 9.13
CA VAL A 144 0.69 -12.86 8.82
C VAL A 144 0.71 -13.06 7.31
N ASP A 145 1.84 -12.76 6.68
CA ASP A 145 2.04 -12.97 5.24
C ASP A 145 1.74 -14.43 4.86
N ILE A 146 1.10 -14.66 3.71
CA ILE A 146 0.87 -16.01 3.18
C ILE A 146 2.20 -16.76 3.00
N LYS A 147 3.27 -16.05 2.62
CA LYS A 147 4.59 -16.67 2.39
C LYS A 147 5.36 -16.97 3.67
N ALA A 148 4.88 -16.53 4.83
CA ALA A 148 5.49 -16.89 6.10
C ALA A 148 5.32 -18.40 6.36
N ASP A 149 6.23 -18.98 7.14
CA ASP A 149 6.09 -20.37 7.58
C ASP A 149 4.72 -20.55 8.27
N PRO A 150 3.90 -21.55 7.87
CA PRO A 150 2.60 -21.80 8.49
C PRO A 150 2.63 -21.91 10.03
N ALA A 151 3.76 -22.36 10.59
CA ALA A 151 3.97 -22.43 12.03
C ALA A 151 3.92 -21.04 12.70
N VAL A 152 4.29 -19.96 12.01
CA VAL A 152 4.23 -18.59 12.55
C VAL A 152 2.78 -18.21 12.86
N TYR A 153 1.86 -18.47 11.93
CA TYR A 153 0.44 -18.20 12.15
C TYR A 153 -0.13 -19.07 13.28
N ALA A 154 0.18 -20.38 13.27
CA ALA A 154 -0.30 -21.31 14.28
C ALA A 154 0.17 -20.92 15.69
N GLN A 155 1.45 -20.55 15.84
CA GLN A 155 2.02 -20.08 17.10
C GLN A 155 1.39 -18.77 17.58
N LEU A 156 1.22 -17.78 16.69
CA LEU A 156 0.53 -16.53 17.06
C LEU A 156 -0.90 -16.78 17.49
N ALA A 157 -1.64 -17.64 16.77
CA ALA A 157 -3.01 -17.98 17.11
C ALA A 157 -3.10 -18.60 18.52
N ASP A 158 -2.18 -19.49 18.89
CA ASP A 158 -2.13 -20.07 20.23
C ASP A 158 -1.73 -19.05 21.30
N LEU A 159 -0.73 -18.21 21.03
CA LEU A 159 -0.23 -17.19 21.95
C LEU A 159 -1.24 -16.08 22.24
N THR A 160 -2.15 -15.79 21.31
CA THR A 160 -3.13 -14.69 21.45
C THR A 160 -4.56 -15.16 21.71
N LYS A 161 -4.83 -16.46 21.83
CA LYS A 161 -6.19 -17.02 21.92
C LYS A 161 -7.01 -16.49 23.10
N ASP A 162 -6.33 -16.16 24.20
CA ASP A 162 -6.95 -15.69 25.44
C ASP A 162 -7.09 -14.15 25.50
N HIS A 163 -6.73 -13.45 24.42
CA HIS A 163 -6.77 -11.99 24.33
C HIS A 163 -7.86 -11.53 23.33
N PRO A 164 -9.07 -11.19 23.81
CA PRO A 164 -10.22 -10.90 22.93
C PRO A 164 -10.09 -9.60 22.13
N ASN A 165 -9.12 -8.74 22.48
CA ASN A 165 -8.79 -7.52 21.74
C ASN A 165 -7.61 -7.71 20.77
N ILE A 166 -7.12 -8.94 20.57
CA ILE A 166 -6.13 -9.29 19.56
C ILE A 166 -6.79 -10.18 18.51
N ARG A 167 -6.71 -9.77 17.24
CA ARG A 167 -7.32 -10.46 16.11
C ARG A 167 -6.27 -10.74 15.05
N LEU A 168 -6.01 -12.02 14.79
CA LEU A 168 -5.34 -12.43 13.56
C LEU A 168 -6.34 -12.27 12.41
N LEU A 169 -5.95 -11.51 11.38
CA LEU A 169 -6.79 -11.30 10.21
C LEU A 169 -6.95 -12.62 9.45
N SER A 170 -8.19 -13.00 9.17
CA SER A 170 -8.49 -14.26 8.47
C SER A 170 -8.02 -14.24 7.02
N THR A 171 -8.10 -13.06 6.39
CA THR A 171 -7.59 -12.87 5.03
C THR A 171 -6.14 -12.46 5.09
N ARG A 172 -5.27 -13.34 4.58
CA ARG A 172 -3.84 -13.09 4.44
C ARG A 172 -3.53 -12.73 2.99
N ARG A 173 -2.43 -12.04 2.78
CA ARG A 173 -1.96 -11.62 1.45
C ARG A 173 -0.51 -12.05 1.27
N LEU A 174 -0.14 -12.33 0.04
CA LEU A 174 1.24 -12.39 -0.38
C LEU A 174 1.76 -10.96 -0.44
N VAL A 175 2.72 -10.60 0.41
CA VAL A 175 3.28 -9.25 0.44
C VAL A 175 4.55 -9.21 -0.37
N GLN A 176 4.63 -8.32 -1.34
CA GLN A 176 5.83 -8.10 -2.17
C GLN A 176 6.52 -6.81 -1.71
N TRP A 177 7.82 -6.86 -1.40
CA TRP A 177 8.56 -5.72 -0.86
C TRP A 177 8.62 -4.56 -1.86
N GLY A 178 8.14 -3.38 -1.49
CA GLY A 178 8.09 -2.20 -2.36
C GLY A 178 6.95 -2.20 -3.37
N ALA A 179 6.17 -3.29 -3.49
CA ALA A 179 4.93 -3.29 -4.27
C ALA A 179 3.75 -2.80 -3.44
N PHE A 180 2.62 -2.57 -4.11
CA PHE A 180 1.41 -2.13 -3.43
C PHE A 180 0.80 -3.16 -2.48
N THR A 181 1.09 -4.47 -2.66
CA THR A 181 0.71 -5.48 -1.65
C THR A 181 1.35 -5.30 -0.29
N MET A 182 2.38 -4.47 -0.16
CA MET A 182 2.91 -4.10 1.15
C MET A 182 1.97 -3.14 1.91
N VAL A 183 1.14 -2.39 1.18
CA VAL A 183 0.16 -1.45 1.73
C VAL A 183 -1.22 -2.10 1.90
N LEU A 184 -1.57 -3.06 1.04
CA LEU A 184 -2.91 -3.65 1.01
C LEU A 184 -3.36 -4.33 2.32
N PRO A 185 -2.53 -5.08 3.07
CA PRO A 185 -2.91 -5.63 4.37
C PRO A 185 -3.32 -4.57 5.39
N MET A 186 -2.62 -3.44 5.40
CA MET A 186 -2.97 -2.29 6.25
C MET A 186 -4.31 -1.69 5.82
N LEU A 187 -4.55 -1.55 4.51
CA LEU A 187 -5.82 -1.06 3.99
C LEU A 187 -6.99 -2.02 4.25
N ASP A 188 -6.76 -3.34 4.22
CA ASP A 188 -7.73 -4.35 4.63
C ASP A 188 -8.10 -4.19 6.11
N ALA A 189 -7.10 -4.01 6.98
CA ALA A 189 -7.31 -3.76 8.40
C ALA A 189 -8.11 -2.47 8.64
N ILE A 190 -7.76 -1.38 7.94
CA ILE A 190 -8.50 -0.11 7.95
C ILE A 190 -9.95 -0.34 7.48
N ALA A 191 -10.15 -1.02 6.35
CA ALA A 191 -11.47 -1.31 5.82
C ALA A 191 -12.31 -2.14 6.80
N SER A 192 -11.68 -3.08 7.53
CA SER A 192 -12.33 -3.91 8.54
C SER A 192 -12.87 -3.09 9.71
N VAL A 193 -12.04 -2.23 10.31
CA VAL A 193 -12.48 -1.39 11.44
C VAL A 193 -13.49 -0.32 11.02
N VAL A 194 -13.35 0.22 9.80
CA VAL A 194 -14.29 1.19 9.21
C VAL A 194 -15.64 0.54 8.88
N SER A 195 -15.64 -0.69 8.35
CA SER A 195 -16.87 -1.43 8.03
C SER A 195 -17.66 -1.78 9.28
N ARG A 196 -16.98 -2.09 10.39
CA ARG A 196 -17.61 -2.38 11.68
C ARG A 196 -17.95 -1.13 12.49
N ASN A 197 -17.65 0.07 11.96
CA ASN A 197 -17.86 1.35 12.62
C ASN A 197 -17.28 1.37 14.05
N LEU A 198 -16.09 0.78 14.23
CA LEU A 198 -15.49 0.69 15.57
C LEU A 198 -15.18 2.08 16.12
N ASP A 199 -15.36 2.22 17.42
CA ASP A 199 -15.04 3.44 18.17
C ASP A 199 -13.54 3.46 18.52
N PHE A 200 -12.74 4.02 17.61
CA PHE A 200 -11.31 4.25 17.79
C PHE A 200 -10.94 5.68 17.38
N ASP A 201 -9.77 6.15 17.83
CA ASP A 201 -9.28 7.50 17.58
C ASP A 201 -8.09 7.49 16.60
N PHE A 202 -7.19 6.51 16.74
CA PHE A 202 -6.00 6.38 15.91
C PHE A 202 -5.79 4.97 15.38
N PHE A 203 -5.22 4.87 14.18
CA PHE A 203 -4.69 3.67 13.59
C PHE A 203 -3.17 3.82 13.42
N ILE A 204 -2.40 2.82 13.87
CA ILE A 204 -0.94 2.81 13.82
C ILE A 204 -0.49 1.52 13.13
N ASN A 205 0.28 1.61 12.06
CA ASN A 205 0.91 0.43 11.45
C ASN A 205 2.30 0.19 12.05
N LEU A 206 2.60 -1.10 12.25
CA LEU A 206 3.85 -1.64 12.77
C LEU A 206 4.14 -2.98 12.06
N SER A 207 5.32 -3.54 12.30
CA SER A 207 5.72 -4.87 11.86
C SER A 207 6.39 -5.69 12.95
N ASP A 208 6.69 -6.94 12.63
CA ASP A 208 7.56 -7.82 13.41
C ASP A 208 9.03 -7.37 13.49
N ALA A 209 9.40 -6.16 13.03
CA ALA A 209 10.68 -5.50 13.31
C ALA A 209 10.59 -4.38 14.36
N ASP A 210 9.40 -3.93 14.72
CA ASP A 210 9.21 -2.76 15.57
C ASP A 210 9.21 -3.12 17.05
N MET A 211 9.56 -2.13 17.87
CA MET A 211 9.51 -2.23 19.33
C MET A 211 9.05 -0.90 19.92
N SER A 212 8.17 -0.97 20.93
CA SER A 212 7.77 0.24 21.65
C SER A 212 8.94 0.79 22.48
N LEU A 213 9.20 2.09 22.36
CA LEU A 213 10.18 2.81 23.18
C LEU A 213 9.52 3.66 24.28
N ARG A 214 8.18 3.65 24.33
CA ARG A 214 7.36 4.45 25.24
C ARG A 214 6.30 3.58 25.89
N THR A 215 5.89 3.93 27.09
CA THR A 215 4.79 3.22 27.76
C THR A 215 3.45 3.58 27.12
N ASN A 216 2.44 2.75 27.36
CA ASN A 216 1.07 3.04 26.93
C ASN A 216 0.59 4.40 27.45
N GLU A 217 0.89 4.74 28.71
CA GLU A 217 0.50 6.01 29.34
C GLU A 217 1.14 7.21 28.62
N GLU A 218 2.41 7.11 28.22
CA GLU A 218 3.09 8.17 27.47
C GLU A 218 2.48 8.35 26.07
N VAL A 219 2.19 7.24 25.36
CA VAL A 219 1.57 7.27 24.04
C VAL A 219 0.16 7.86 24.11
N VAL A 220 -0.67 7.36 25.01
CA VAL A 220 -2.04 7.84 25.25
C VAL A 220 -2.02 9.31 25.65
N GLY A 221 -1.14 9.70 26.59
CA GLY A 221 -0.98 11.08 27.04
C GLY A 221 -0.55 12.04 25.92
N PHE A 222 0.30 11.58 25.01
CA PHE A 222 0.68 12.35 23.83
C PHE A 222 -0.51 12.50 22.86
N LEU A 223 -1.09 11.38 22.43
CA LEU A 223 -2.13 11.33 21.39
C LEU A 223 -3.45 11.98 21.80
N ARG A 224 -3.77 12.03 23.11
CA ARG A 224 -4.96 12.71 23.64
C ARG A 224 -5.08 14.16 23.15
N ARG A 225 -3.95 14.86 22.98
CA ARG A 225 -3.87 16.28 22.57
C ARG A 225 -4.03 16.49 21.06
N TYR A 226 -3.99 15.42 20.27
CA TYR A 226 -3.86 15.48 18.81
C TYR A 226 -4.93 14.65 18.09
N LYS A 227 -6.03 14.28 18.74
CA LYS A 227 -7.16 13.63 18.07
C LYS A 227 -7.58 14.41 16.82
N GLY A 228 -7.82 13.71 15.71
CA GLY A 228 -8.11 14.30 14.40
C GLY A 228 -6.89 14.80 13.62
N ARG A 229 -5.66 14.58 14.11
CA ARG A 229 -4.41 14.88 13.39
C ARG A 229 -3.75 13.62 12.87
N GLN A 230 -2.95 13.79 11.82
CA GLN A 230 -2.13 12.73 11.24
C GLN A 230 -0.67 12.94 11.60
N PHE A 231 0.04 11.87 11.92
CA PHE A 231 1.50 11.84 12.01
C PHE A 231 2.02 10.99 10.87
N VAL A 232 2.22 11.64 9.74
CA VAL A 232 2.77 11.05 8.52
C VAL A 232 3.99 11.86 8.15
N GLN A 233 5.16 11.22 8.11
CA GLN A 233 6.34 11.89 7.59
C GLN A 233 6.15 12.06 6.09
N VAL A 234 6.16 13.31 5.63
CA VAL A 234 6.21 13.68 4.22
C VAL A 234 7.52 14.41 4.02
N HIS A 235 8.38 13.90 3.16
CA HIS A 235 9.63 14.55 2.84
C HIS A 235 9.36 15.89 2.15
N ALA A 236 10.05 16.93 2.62
CA ALA A 236 10.02 18.25 1.99
C ALA A 236 11.24 18.42 1.08
N GLY A 237 11.02 18.94 -0.13
CA GLY A 237 12.08 19.32 -1.06
C GLY A 237 12.44 18.28 -2.12
N ASN A 238 13.50 18.60 -2.87
CA ASN A 238 13.95 17.87 -4.06
C ASN A 238 15.35 17.27 -3.84
N GLY A 239 15.61 16.62 -2.71
CA GLY A 239 16.87 15.90 -2.53
C GLY A 239 17.07 14.82 -3.63
N GLU A 240 18.32 14.51 -3.98
CA GLU A 240 18.63 13.61 -5.09
C GLU A 240 17.98 12.22 -4.97
N TRP A 241 17.92 11.66 -3.76
CA TRP A 241 17.26 10.37 -3.53
C TRP A 241 15.76 10.45 -3.81
N LEU A 242 15.11 11.52 -3.35
CA LEU A 242 13.69 11.74 -3.55
C LEU A 242 13.32 11.94 -5.01
N GLN A 243 14.12 12.72 -5.73
CA GLN A 243 13.96 12.89 -7.17
C GLN A 243 14.10 11.54 -7.88
N ARG A 244 15.10 10.73 -7.53
CA ARG A 244 15.28 9.39 -8.08
C ARG A 244 14.09 8.48 -7.79
N ALA A 245 13.62 8.41 -6.55
CA ALA A 245 12.48 7.58 -6.17
C ALA A 245 11.20 7.98 -6.91
N ARG A 246 10.91 9.29 -7.03
CA ARG A 246 9.76 9.78 -7.79
C ARG A 246 9.89 9.50 -9.28
N ASN A 247 11.05 9.78 -9.87
CA ASN A 247 11.31 9.51 -11.28
C ASN A 247 11.16 8.02 -11.59
N PHE A 248 11.68 7.15 -10.72
CA PHE A 248 11.56 5.70 -10.87
C PHE A 248 10.09 5.27 -10.77
N THR A 249 9.41 5.64 -9.69
CA THR A 249 7.98 5.31 -9.45
C THR A 249 7.08 5.81 -10.57
N GLY A 250 7.48 6.92 -11.19
CA GLY A 250 6.75 7.55 -12.27
C GLY A 250 7.02 7.01 -13.67
N ALA A 251 8.25 6.55 -13.92
CA ALA A 251 8.67 6.04 -15.22
C ALA A 251 8.35 4.55 -15.41
N HIS A 252 8.41 3.76 -14.33
CA HIS A 252 8.30 2.31 -14.41
C HIS A 252 6.91 1.79 -14.05
N VAL A 253 6.50 0.76 -14.77
CA VAL A 253 5.28 0.01 -14.53
C VAL A 253 5.67 -1.38 -14.10
N LEU A 254 5.35 -1.72 -12.84
CA LEU A 254 5.77 -2.95 -12.20
C LEU A 254 4.56 -3.72 -11.70
N VAL A 255 4.26 -4.83 -12.37
CA VAL A 255 3.24 -5.78 -11.95
C VAL A 255 3.89 -6.84 -11.07
N GLU A 256 3.43 -7.00 -9.84
CA GLU A 256 3.97 -8.01 -8.92
C GLU A 256 3.60 -9.45 -9.31
N CYS A 257 4.56 -10.37 -9.23
CA CYS A 257 4.36 -11.79 -9.53
C CYS A 257 3.96 -12.58 -8.28
N GLY A 258 2.94 -12.11 -7.55
CA GLY A 258 2.36 -12.81 -6.41
C GLY A 258 3.33 -12.99 -5.23
N GLY A 259 4.07 -11.95 -4.85
CA GLY A 259 4.96 -12.01 -3.67
C GLY A 259 6.38 -12.51 -3.91
N TYR A 260 6.76 -12.79 -5.15
CA TYR A 260 8.06 -13.39 -5.51
C TYR A 260 8.83 -12.67 -6.62
N GLY A 261 8.47 -11.44 -6.99
CA GLY A 261 9.14 -10.70 -8.06
C GLY A 261 8.22 -9.79 -8.84
N TYR A 262 8.68 -9.36 -10.03
CA TYR A 262 8.00 -8.37 -10.85
C TYR A 262 8.04 -8.67 -12.34
N VAL A 263 7.00 -8.21 -13.04
CA VAL A 263 7.01 -7.92 -14.47
C VAL A 263 7.18 -6.41 -14.65
N SER A 264 8.26 -6.00 -15.28
CA SER A 264 8.48 -4.64 -15.75
C SER A 264 7.92 -4.49 -17.15
N LEU A 265 7.07 -3.48 -17.37
CA LEU A 265 6.45 -3.26 -18.66
C LEU A 265 7.12 -2.12 -19.43
N ASN A 266 7.44 -2.39 -20.69
CA ASN A 266 8.01 -1.43 -21.66
C ASN A 266 9.40 -0.88 -21.28
N ASP A 267 10.13 -1.57 -20.44
CA ASP A 267 11.55 -1.28 -20.20
C ASP A 267 12.42 -1.98 -21.24
N THR A 268 13.32 -1.22 -21.84
CA THR A 268 14.26 -1.72 -22.87
C THR A 268 15.59 -2.19 -22.27
N HIS A 269 15.77 -2.00 -20.97
CA HIS A 269 17.01 -2.32 -20.24
C HIS A 269 16.69 -2.83 -18.83
N ALA A 270 17.68 -3.50 -18.24
CA ALA A 270 17.65 -3.92 -16.86
C ALA A 270 17.38 -2.73 -15.90
N ILE A 271 16.42 -2.90 -15.00
CA ILE A 271 16.08 -1.88 -14.00
C ILE A 271 16.64 -2.26 -12.62
N ASP A 272 17.12 -1.26 -11.88
CA ASP A 272 17.55 -1.43 -10.49
C ASP A 272 16.40 -1.04 -9.55
N VAL A 273 15.80 -2.05 -8.91
CA VAL A 273 14.73 -1.90 -7.91
C VAL A 273 15.27 -1.78 -6.48
N GLY A 274 16.49 -1.28 -6.29
CA GLY A 274 17.07 -0.99 -4.98
C GLY A 274 17.88 -2.14 -4.37
N GLY A 275 18.65 -2.83 -5.20
CA GLY A 275 19.37 -4.08 -4.87
C GLY A 275 20.82 -3.94 -4.41
N GLY A 276 21.31 -2.73 -4.07
CA GLY A 276 22.71 -2.54 -3.68
C GLY A 276 23.71 -2.78 -4.83
N ALA A 277 24.97 -2.41 -4.60
CA ALA A 277 26.04 -2.64 -5.58
C ALA A 277 26.18 -4.13 -5.91
N PRO A 278 26.51 -4.50 -7.16
CA PRO A 278 26.74 -5.90 -7.51
C PRO A 278 27.82 -6.51 -6.61
N PRO A 279 27.79 -7.83 -6.36
CA PRO A 279 28.90 -8.52 -5.70
C PRO A 279 30.22 -8.13 -6.38
N ILE A 280 31.22 -7.74 -5.59
CA ILE A 280 32.52 -7.27 -6.08
C ILE A 280 33.03 -8.25 -7.16
N GLY A 281 33.27 -7.74 -8.38
CA GLY A 281 33.84 -8.50 -9.49
C GLY A 281 32.85 -9.03 -10.54
N THR A 282 31.54 -8.80 -10.41
CA THR A 282 30.54 -9.36 -11.36
C THR A 282 30.15 -8.43 -12.51
N GLY A 283 30.53 -7.15 -12.48
CA GLY A 283 30.37 -6.19 -13.60
C GLY A 283 28.93 -5.91 -14.07
N SER A 284 27.93 -6.60 -13.51
CA SER A 284 26.53 -6.57 -13.94
C SER A 284 25.69 -6.11 -12.75
N SER A 285 25.03 -4.96 -12.87
CA SER A 285 24.03 -4.48 -11.92
C SER A 285 22.94 -5.54 -11.76
N CYS A 286 23.01 -6.29 -10.67
CA CYS A 286 22.10 -7.39 -10.39
C CYS A 286 20.71 -6.78 -10.11
N CYS A 287 19.69 -7.09 -10.91
CA CYS A 287 18.32 -6.54 -10.79
C CYS A 287 17.54 -7.10 -9.57
N PHE A 288 18.23 -7.66 -8.59
CA PHE A 288 17.64 -8.28 -7.42
C PHE A 288 17.46 -7.23 -6.32
N GLY A 289 16.28 -6.62 -6.28
CA GLY A 289 15.82 -6.01 -5.02
C GLY A 289 15.54 -7.09 -3.98
N ARG A 290 15.29 -6.68 -2.73
CA ARG A 290 14.72 -7.58 -1.69
C ARG A 290 13.43 -8.28 -2.11
N GLY A 291 12.84 -7.81 -3.22
CA GLY A 291 11.62 -8.33 -3.81
C GLY A 291 11.76 -9.54 -4.74
N GLY A 292 12.96 -10.02 -5.06
CA GLY A 292 13.12 -11.15 -5.98
C GLY A 292 13.29 -10.74 -7.45
N PRO A 293 13.23 -11.70 -8.40
CA PRO A 293 13.53 -11.47 -9.81
C PRO A 293 12.59 -10.48 -10.50
N VAL A 294 13.14 -9.79 -11.51
CA VAL A 294 12.39 -8.93 -12.44
C VAL A 294 12.49 -9.53 -13.84
N VAL A 295 11.33 -9.69 -14.49
CA VAL A 295 11.23 -10.03 -15.91
C VAL A 295 10.63 -8.88 -16.69
N TYR A 296 10.95 -8.83 -17.98
CA TYR A 296 10.62 -7.72 -18.87
C TYR A 296 9.60 -8.21 -19.90
N ALA A 297 8.45 -7.54 -19.95
CA ALA A 297 7.42 -7.83 -20.92
C ALA A 297 7.05 -6.58 -21.72
N ASN A 298 6.79 -6.78 -23.01
CA ASN A 298 6.24 -5.74 -23.87
C ASN A 298 4.77 -6.07 -24.13
N THR A 299 3.86 -5.24 -23.60
CA THR A 299 2.43 -5.38 -23.87
C THR A 299 1.78 -4.02 -24.02
N SER A 300 0.93 -3.90 -25.03
CA SER A 300 0.12 -2.71 -25.26
C SER A 300 -1.20 -2.72 -24.50
N ARG A 301 -1.56 -3.83 -23.83
CA ARG A 301 -2.89 -4.02 -23.22
C ARG A 301 -3.04 -3.40 -21.82
N LEU A 302 -1.95 -3.29 -21.07
CA LEU A 302 -1.96 -2.55 -19.81
C LEU A 302 -1.62 -1.08 -20.11
N HIS A 303 -2.65 -0.25 -20.11
CA HIS A 303 -2.58 1.16 -20.48
C HIS A 303 -2.25 2.08 -19.29
N LEU A 304 -2.51 1.62 -18.07
CA LEU A 304 -2.51 2.37 -16.82
C LEU A 304 -2.98 3.82 -16.96
N ARG A 305 -4.15 4.03 -17.58
CA ARG A 305 -4.61 5.36 -18.02
C ARG A 305 -4.59 6.39 -16.88
N GLU A 306 -5.08 6.02 -15.71
CA GLU A 306 -5.10 6.90 -14.54
C GLU A 306 -3.69 7.21 -14.02
N ALA A 307 -2.79 6.22 -14.01
CA ALA A 307 -1.41 6.39 -13.58
C ALA A 307 -0.63 7.27 -14.57
N ARG A 308 -0.79 7.04 -15.88
CA ARG A 308 -0.17 7.87 -16.93
C ARG A 308 -0.67 9.32 -16.88
N ALA A 309 -1.98 9.53 -16.72
CA ALA A 309 -2.53 10.88 -16.57
C ALA A 309 -1.95 11.62 -15.36
N ALA A 310 -1.73 10.92 -14.23
CA ALA A 310 -1.04 11.48 -13.08
C ALA A 310 0.41 11.87 -13.41
N MET A 311 1.14 11.03 -14.17
CA MET A 311 2.52 11.33 -14.59
C MET A 311 2.64 12.46 -15.60
N THR A 312 1.73 12.54 -16.56
CA THR A 312 1.73 13.63 -17.54
C THR A 312 1.42 14.96 -16.88
N ALA A 313 0.52 14.97 -15.89
CA ALA A 313 0.26 16.15 -15.07
C ALA A 313 1.51 16.59 -14.30
N GLU A 314 2.29 15.65 -13.76
CA GLU A 314 3.56 15.92 -13.07
C GLU A 314 4.62 16.50 -14.02
N ALA A 315 4.82 15.91 -15.21
CA ALA A 315 5.77 16.41 -16.20
C ALA A 315 5.41 17.83 -16.69
N ALA A 316 4.13 18.10 -16.93
CA ALA A 316 3.64 19.42 -17.31
C ALA A 316 3.85 20.46 -16.19
N SER A 317 3.66 20.06 -14.93
CA SER A 317 3.89 20.93 -13.78
C SER A 317 5.38 21.23 -13.58
N ARG A 318 6.27 20.24 -13.76
CA ARG A 318 7.73 20.47 -13.74
C ARG A 318 8.16 21.47 -14.82
N ALA A 319 7.67 21.31 -16.05
CA ALA A 319 7.95 22.24 -17.14
C ALA A 319 7.43 23.67 -16.84
N ALA A 320 6.27 23.78 -16.17
CA ALA A 320 5.73 25.06 -15.73
C ALA A 320 6.54 25.69 -14.57
N MET A 321 7.04 24.87 -13.64
CA MET A 321 7.90 25.31 -12.53
C MET A 321 9.26 25.78 -13.03
N GLU A 322 9.93 25.02 -13.91
CA GLU A 322 11.20 25.41 -14.54
C GLU A 322 11.04 26.71 -15.34
N ALA A 323 9.92 26.86 -16.06
CA ALA A 323 9.59 28.10 -16.78
C ALA A 323 9.31 29.29 -15.85
N ARG A 324 8.77 29.04 -14.65
CA ARG A 324 8.50 30.06 -13.62
C ARG A 324 9.76 30.45 -12.86
N GLU A 325 10.63 29.51 -12.53
CA GLU A 325 11.94 29.78 -11.91
C GLU A 325 12.80 30.66 -12.83
N ALA A 326 12.80 30.36 -14.14
CA ALA A 326 13.39 31.21 -15.16
C ALA A 326 12.75 32.61 -15.28
N ALA A 327 11.49 32.76 -14.85
CA ALA A 327 10.77 34.05 -14.87
C ALA A 327 10.92 34.85 -13.56
N THR A 328 11.23 34.20 -12.42
CA THR A 328 11.43 34.84 -11.11
C THR A 328 12.79 35.51 -10.92
N GLU A 329 13.73 35.37 -11.86
CA GLU A 329 14.94 36.19 -11.91
C GLU A 329 14.67 37.65 -12.36
N ALA A 330 13.39 38.04 -12.53
CA ALA A 330 12.95 39.42 -12.69
C ALA A 330 12.22 39.91 -11.41
N GLU A 331 12.81 40.91 -10.74
CA GLU A 331 12.48 41.32 -9.37
C GLU A 331 11.13 42.03 -9.17
N GLY A 332 10.54 41.81 -7.98
CA GLY A 332 9.58 42.72 -7.31
C GLY A 332 8.18 42.15 -7.09
N GLU A 333 7.92 41.50 -5.95
CA GLU A 333 6.64 40.81 -5.70
C GLU A 333 5.89 41.31 -4.43
N PRO A 334 4.62 41.79 -4.52
CA PRO A 334 3.80 42.22 -3.37
C PRO A 334 3.07 41.07 -2.64
N ALA A 335 2.58 41.32 -1.42
CA ALA A 335 1.96 40.32 -0.52
C ALA A 335 0.73 39.56 -1.08
N SER A 336 -0.01 40.13 -2.03
CA SER A 336 -1.10 39.44 -2.74
C SER A 336 -0.58 38.29 -3.61
N GLU A 337 0.65 38.44 -4.09
CA GLU A 337 1.35 37.48 -4.92
C GLU A 337 1.96 36.35 -4.09
N ALA A 338 2.41 36.61 -2.86
CA ALA A 338 2.79 35.57 -1.92
C ALA A 338 1.63 34.62 -1.59
N VAL A 339 0.40 35.15 -1.45
CA VAL A 339 -0.82 34.35 -1.25
C VAL A 339 -1.23 33.60 -2.52
N ARG A 340 -1.13 34.24 -3.70
CA ARG A 340 -1.37 33.59 -5.00
C ARG A 340 -0.36 32.46 -5.26
N ARG A 341 0.92 32.68 -4.98
CA ARG A 341 2.00 31.71 -5.08
C ARG A 341 1.85 30.57 -4.08
N ALA A 342 1.40 30.85 -2.85
CA ALA A 342 1.08 29.80 -1.88
C ALA A 342 -0.13 28.96 -2.33
N ARG A 343 -1.16 29.59 -2.91
CA ARG A 343 -2.33 28.90 -3.47
C ARG A 343 -2.00 28.12 -4.73
N GLU A 344 -1.13 28.63 -5.60
CA GLU A 344 -0.64 27.96 -6.79
C GLU A 344 0.32 26.82 -6.44
N ALA A 345 1.27 27.01 -5.51
CA ALA A 345 2.10 25.95 -4.98
C ALA A 345 1.27 24.87 -4.26
N ALA A 346 0.17 25.24 -3.60
CA ALA A 346 -0.79 24.29 -3.05
C ALA A 346 -1.53 23.53 -4.17
N LEU A 347 -2.00 24.20 -5.23
CA LEU A 347 -2.63 23.59 -6.40
C LEU A 347 -1.67 22.76 -7.27
N GLU A 348 -0.38 23.07 -7.21
CA GLU A 348 0.73 22.37 -7.87
C GLU A 348 1.14 21.15 -7.04
N SER A 349 1.12 21.25 -5.70
CA SER A 349 1.28 20.10 -4.78
C SER A 349 0.19 19.03 -4.92
N LEU A 350 -0.97 19.41 -5.48
CA LEU A 350 -2.05 18.51 -5.91
C LEU A 350 -1.74 17.76 -7.21
N ARG A 351 -0.49 17.78 -7.71
CA ARG A 351 -0.08 17.10 -8.95
C ARG A 351 1.12 16.15 -8.81
N TYR A 352 1.69 16.02 -7.60
CA TYR A 352 2.90 15.23 -7.35
C TYR A 352 2.64 13.98 -6.51
N LEU A 353 3.43 12.93 -6.77
CA LEU A 353 3.62 11.84 -5.82
C LEU A 353 4.45 12.37 -4.63
N HIS A 354 3.91 12.20 -3.44
CA HIS A 354 4.59 12.55 -2.20
C HIS A 354 5.23 11.28 -1.63
N THR A 355 6.44 11.40 -1.08
CA THR A 355 7.16 10.27 -0.47
C THR A 355 7.49 10.57 1.00
N GLY A 356 7.75 9.51 1.77
CA GLY A 356 7.98 9.60 3.21
C GLY A 356 8.24 8.23 3.83
N SER A 357 8.13 8.17 5.15
CA SER A 357 8.23 6.89 5.88
C SER A 357 6.97 6.05 5.69
N GLN A 358 7.13 4.74 5.53
CA GLN A 358 6.02 3.77 5.52
C GLN A 358 5.24 3.71 6.85
N TRP A 359 5.84 4.15 7.96
CA TRP A 359 5.22 4.13 9.29
C TRP A 359 4.40 5.38 9.52
N VAL A 360 3.12 5.19 9.84
CA VAL A 360 2.12 6.25 9.97
C VAL A 360 1.26 6.08 11.21
N VAL A 361 0.83 7.22 11.77
CA VAL A 361 -0.28 7.30 12.71
C VAL A 361 -1.35 8.14 12.07
N VAL A 362 -2.52 7.56 11.84
CA VAL A 362 -3.62 8.23 11.16
C VAL A 362 -4.89 8.19 11.99
N ASP A 363 -5.68 9.25 11.92
CA ASP A 363 -6.94 9.35 12.64
C ASP A 363 -8.05 8.53 11.97
N ARG A 364 -9.12 8.29 12.72
CA ARG A 364 -10.29 7.57 12.23
C ARG A 364 -10.92 8.21 10.99
N ALA A 365 -11.05 9.53 10.91
CA ALA A 365 -11.66 10.19 9.76
C ALA A 365 -10.82 9.97 8.48
N PHE A 366 -9.49 10.04 8.57
CA PHE A 366 -8.63 9.70 7.44
C PHE A 366 -8.68 8.21 7.09
N CYS A 367 -8.81 7.31 8.06
CA CYS A 367 -9.09 5.88 7.80
C CYS A 367 -10.37 5.68 6.97
N HIS A 368 -11.45 6.38 7.31
CA HIS A 368 -12.69 6.36 6.53
C HIS A 368 -12.47 6.87 5.11
N TYR A 369 -11.69 7.94 4.94
CA TYR A 369 -11.33 8.47 3.62
C TYR A 369 -10.55 7.44 2.78
N LEU A 370 -9.51 6.82 3.35
CA LEU A 370 -8.71 5.79 2.70
C LEU A 370 -9.55 4.58 2.25
N ALA A 371 -10.52 4.16 3.06
CA ALA A 371 -11.36 2.99 2.78
C ALA A 371 -12.49 3.26 1.78
N LYS A 372 -13.14 4.42 1.86
CA LYS A 372 -14.47 4.66 1.24
C LYS A 372 -14.53 5.80 0.24
N ASP A 373 -13.65 6.80 0.28
CA ASP A 373 -13.75 7.98 -0.59
C ASP A 373 -13.21 7.66 -2.00
N GLU A 374 -13.99 7.95 -3.03
CA GLU A 374 -13.64 7.68 -4.44
C GLU A 374 -12.30 8.32 -4.87
N ARG A 375 -11.96 9.49 -4.30
CA ARG A 375 -10.68 10.16 -4.58
C ARG A 375 -9.50 9.36 -4.04
N ALA A 376 -9.62 8.78 -2.86
CA ALA A 376 -8.62 7.84 -2.34
C ALA A 376 -8.59 6.55 -3.16
N MET A 377 -9.75 6.08 -3.66
CA MET A 377 -9.81 4.88 -4.51
C MET A 377 -9.05 5.04 -5.82
N ARG A 378 -9.10 6.22 -6.44
CA ARG A 378 -8.33 6.55 -7.65
C ARG A 378 -6.85 6.35 -7.43
N TRP A 379 -6.32 6.77 -6.28
CA TRP A 379 -4.91 6.55 -5.95
C TRP A 379 -4.55 5.07 -5.83
N ARG A 380 -5.45 4.20 -5.36
CA ARG A 380 -5.18 2.76 -5.33
C ARG A 380 -4.95 2.16 -6.72
N LYS A 381 -5.67 2.65 -7.74
CA LYS A 381 -5.44 2.25 -9.14
C LYS A 381 -4.10 2.76 -9.65
N VAL A 382 -3.79 4.01 -9.34
CA VAL A 382 -2.51 4.64 -9.70
C VAL A 382 -1.32 3.86 -9.12
N PHE A 383 -1.43 3.39 -7.88
CA PHE A 383 -0.36 2.65 -7.19
C PHE A 383 -0.37 1.14 -7.44
N ALA A 384 -1.41 0.58 -8.07
CA ALA A 384 -1.57 -0.87 -8.25
C ALA A 384 -0.40 -1.56 -8.96
N ALA A 385 0.27 -0.86 -9.88
CA ALA A 385 1.40 -1.36 -10.65
C ALA A 385 2.64 -0.46 -10.50
N ARG A 386 2.89 0.03 -9.28
CA ARG A 386 4.03 0.90 -8.96
C ARG A 386 4.86 0.36 -7.81
N PHE A 387 6.13 0.74 -7.88
CA PHE A 387 7.12 0.46 -6.84
C PHE A 387 7.19 1.58 -5.80
N LEU A 388 7.76 1.30 -4.62
CA LEU A 388 7.82 2.20 -3.46
C LEU A 388 6.45 2.70 -2.98
N ALA A 389 5.40 1.90 -3.16
CA ALA A 389 4.05 2.31 -2.81
C ALA A 389 3.86 2.46 -1.29
N ASP A 390 4.60 1.71 -0.47
CA ASP A 390 4.62 1.81 0.98
C ASP A 390 5.15 3.15 1.50
N GLU A 391 6.11 3.74 0.79
CA GLU A 391 6.72 5.02 1.13
C GLU A 391 6.10 6.21 0.39
N SER A 392 5.02 6.01 -0.38
CA SER A 392 4.45 7.08 -1.20
C SER A 392 2.93 7.12 -1.27
N PHE A 393 2.23 6.00 -1.06
CA PHE A 393 0.77 5.96 -1.18
C PHE A 393 0.09 6.85 -0.14
N VAL A 394 0.35 6.62 1.15
CA VAL A 394 -0.35 7.33 2.24
C VAL A 394 -0.05 8.83 2.20
N GLN A 395 1.20 9.18 1.94
CA GLN A 395 1.67 10.56 1.80
C GLN A 395 0.96 11.25 0.64
N THR A 396 0.92 10.60 -0.53
CA THR A 396 0.24 11.15 -1.70
C THR A 396 -1.25 11.31 -1.43
N VAL A 397 -1.91 10.30 -0.91
CA VAL A 397 -3.35 10.39 -0.61
C VAL A 397 -3.64 11.47 0.42
N LEU A 398 -2.82 11.59 1.48
CA LEU A 398 -2.96 12.62 2.51
C LEU A 398 -2.84 14.02 1.91
N MET A 399 -1.77 14.28 1.15
CA MET A 399 -1.48 15.60 0.60
C MET A 399 -2.48 16.04 -0.48
N HIS A 400 -3.17 15.09 -1.11
CA HIS A 400 -4.23 15.35 -2.09
C HIS A 400 -5.64 15.28 -1.51
N SER A 401 -5.76 15.16 -0.19
CA SER A 401 -7.03 15.07 0.51
C SER A 401 -7.36 16.36 1.28
N PRO A 402 -8.63 16.51 1.74
CA PRO A 402 -8.98 17.53 2.72
C PRO A 402 -8.21 17.45 4.05
N PHE A 403 -7.40 16.42 4.29
CA PHE A 403 -6.64 16.24 5.53
C PHE A 403 -5.22 16.84 5.46
N ALA A 404 -4.80 17.39 4.32
CA ALA A 404 -3.43 17.89 4.11
C ALA A 404 -2.98 18.96 5.12
N TYR A 405 -3.90 19.80 5.62
CA TYR A 405 -3.63 20.83 6.64
C TYR A 405 -3.80 20.32 8.09
N LEU A 406 -4.29 19.10 8.26
CA LEU A 406 -4.39 18.40 9.54
C LEU A 406 -3.21 17.44 9.79
N GLY A 407 -2.36 17.22 8.79
CA GLY A 407 -1.09 16.52 8.93
C GLY A 407 -0.04 17.40 9.60
N LEU A 408 0.56 16.92 10.69
CA LEU A 408 1.75 17.54 11.24
C LEU A 408 2.93 17.15 10.34
N ARG A 409 3.47 18.10 9.56
CA ARG A 409 4.73 17.91 8.83
C ARG A 409 5.81 17.64 9.87
N GLY A 410 6.38 16.43 9.86
CA GLY A 410 7.26 15.90 10.91
C GLY A 410 8.59 16.62 11.13
N ALA A 411 8.57 17.90 11.47
CA ALA A 411 9.59 18.51 12.29
C ALA A 411 9.06 18.49 13.73
N LEU A 412 9.33 17.41 14.46
CA LEU A 412 9.32 17.51 15.92
C LEU A 412 10.34 18.61 16.27
N PRO A 413 9.99 19.62 17.09
CA PRO A 413 10.97 20.57 17.59
C PRO A 413 12.10 19.77 18.26
N ARG A 414 13.35 20.11 17.93
CA ARG A 414 14.53 19.54 18.58
C ARG A 414 14.49 19.73 20.09
#